data_AF-A0A8J3DC05-F1
#
_entry.id   AF-A0A8J3DC05-F1
#
_cell.length_a   1.000
_cell.length_b   1.000
_cell.length_c   1.000
_cell.angle_alpha   90.00
_cell.angle_beta   90.00
_cell.angle_gamma   90.00
#
_symmetry.space_group_name_H-M   'P 1'
#
loop_
_entity.id
_entity.type
_entity.pdbx_description
1 polymer ?
#
loop_
_entity_poly.entity_id
_entity_poly.type
_entity_poly.pdbx_seq_one_letter_code
_entity_poly.pdbx_strand_id
1 'polypeptide(L)'
;MQKKVGSGLPPEAFIELEKKGLAGHAGFHESLMLIAHALGWTVGPISDSIEAVVASEQIETDHFTIEVGQTAGLHQIVHASSPEGHEIHLDLKMYQGAKDPHDYLRLDSEPPIEATVHGGIAGDLATVAALVNALPRLMQADPGVRLMTELSLPKCVV
;
A
#
# COMPACT_ATOMS: atom_id res chain seq x y z
N MET A 1 -4.17 -11.04 7.57
CA MET A 1 -3.43 -9.76 7.70
C MET A 1 -2.77 -9.56 9.07
N GLN A 2 -3.48 -9.78 10.19
CA GLN A 2 -3.09 -9.37 11.56
C GLN A 2 -1.64 -9.69 11.99
N LYS A 3 -1.12 -10.90 11.67
CA LYS A 3 0.28 -11.25 12.01
C LYS A 3 1.34 -10.46 11.22
N LYS A 4 1.04 -10.09 9.97
CA LYS A 4 1.99 -9.35 9.10
C LYS A 4 2.16 -7.89 9.50
N VAL A 5 1.17 -7.32 10.17
CA VAL A 5 1.20 -5.95 10.68
C VAL A 5 1.59 -5.87 12.17
N GLY A 6 1.96 -7.01 12.76
CA GLY A 6 2.46 -7.06 14.14
C GLY A 6 1.41 -6.87 15.23
N SER A 7 0.10 -6.96 14.94
CA SER A 7 -0.94 -6.68 15.92
C SER A 7 -0.76 -7.46 17.23
N GLY A 8 -0.69 -6.74 18.35
CA GLY A 8 -0.51 -7.29 19.70
C GLY A 8 0.94 -7.65 20.06
N LEU A 9 1.91 -7.49 19.15
CA LEU A 9 3.32 -7.70 19.48
C LEU A 9 3.93 -6.46 20.15
N PRO A 10 4.96 -6.64 21.00
CA PRO A 10 5.84 -5.54 21.37
C PRO A 10 6.43 -4.87 20.11
N PRO A 11 6.51 -3.53 20.03
CA PRO A 11 7.02 -2.82 18.87
C PRO A 11 8.40 -3.30 18.39
N GLU A 12 9.31 -3.57 19.33
CA GLU A 12 10.63 -4.10 19.04
C GLU A 12 10.59 -5.48 18.38
N ALA A 13 9.65 -6.33 18.77
CA ALA A 13 9.48 -7.65 18.18
C ALA A 13 8.94 -7.57 16.75
N PHE A 14 8.04 -6.61 16.47
CA PHE A 14 7.57 -6.34 15.11
C PHE A 14 8.72 -5.88 14.21
N ILE A 15 9.55 -4.94 14.67
CA ILE A 15 10.71 -4.45 13.91
C ILE A 15 11.71 -5.58 13.62
N GLU A 16 11.95 -6.50 14.56
CA GLU A 16 12.81 -7.65 14.30
C GLU A 16 12.24 -8.66 13.29
N LEU A 17 10.90 -8.73 13.14
CA LEU A 17 10.26 -9.52 12.10
C LEU A 17 10.34 -8.82 10.74
N GLU A 18 10.16 -7.51 10.70
CA GLU A 18 10.27 -6.68 9.50
C GLU A 18 11.68 -6.80 8.90
N LYS A 19 12.74 -6.64 9.71
CA LYS A 19 14.14 -6.81 9.27
C LYS A 19 14.45 -8.19 8.67
N LYS A 20 13.66 -9.20 9.01
CA LYS A 20 13.76 -10.57 8.48
C LYS A 20 12.89 -10.79 7.24
N GLY A 21 12.17 -9.77 6.78
CA GLY A 21 11.20 -9.85 5.68
C GLY A 21 9.93 -10.62 6.03
N LEU A 22 9.62 -10.79 7.32
CA LEU A 22 8.48 -11.59 7.81
C LEU A 22 7.26 -10.74 8.17
N ALA A 23 7.41 -9.43 8.26
CA ALA A 23 6.38 -8.44 8.54
C ALA A 23 6.53 -7.21 7.63
N GLY A 24 5.48 -6.41 7.47
CA GLY A 24 5.45 -5.30 6.52
C GLY A 24 4.37 -5.43 5.45
N HIS A 25 4.22 -4.40 4.61
CA HIS A 25 3.44 -4.48 3.39
C HIS A 25 4.34 -4.82 2.19
N ALA A 26 3.87 -5.71 1.33
CA ALA A 26 4.59 -6.13 0.13
C ALA A 26 3.98 -5.45 -1.09
N GLY A 27 4.81 -4.98 -2.03
CA GLY A 27 4.35 -4.38 -3.28
C GLY A 27 4.56 -2.86 -3.41
N PHE A 28 5.05 -2.18 -2.36
CA PHE A 28 5.20 -0.71 -2.39
C PHE A 28 6.34 -0.26 -3.31
N HIS A 29 7.43 -1.00 -3.38
CA HIS A 29 8.52 -0.74 -4.33
C HIS A 29 8.03 -0.93 -5.77
N GLU A 30 7.33 -2.03 -6.02
CA GLU A 30 6.74 -2.34 -7.33
C GLU A 30 5.69 -1.30 -7.74
N SER A 31 4.88 -0.82 -6.79
CA SER A 31 3.89 0.23 -7.05
C SER A 31 4.56 1.55 -7.42
N LEU A 32 5.60 1.97 -6.67
CA LEU A 32 6.37 3.17 -7.00
C LEU A 32 6.99 3.05 -8.39
N MET A 33 7.61 1.90 -8.70
CA MET A 33 8.25 1.66 -9.99
C MET A 33 7.24 1.60 -11.13
N LEU A 34 6.04 1.06 -10.89
CA LEU A 34 4.96 1.04 -11.88
C LEU A 34 4.44 2.46 -12.17
N ILE A 35 4.33 3.31 -11.14
CA ILE A 35 3.97 4.73 -11.31
C ILE A 35 5.06 5.45 -12.10
N ALA A 36 6.33 5.29 -11.73
CA ALA A 36 7.46 5.87 -12.46
C ALA A 36 7.47 5.42 -13.93
N HIS A 37 7.28 4.12 -14.17
CA HIS A 37 7.17 3.56 -15.52
C HIS A 37 6.00 4.16 -16.30
N ALA A 38 4.81 4.29 -15.70
CA ALA A 38 3.64 4.87 -16.34
C ALA A 38 3.83 6.35 -16.71
N LEU A 39 4.61 7.09 -15.91
CA LEU A 39 4.95 8.50 -16.16
C LEU A 39 6.17 8.68 -17.07
N GLY A 40 6.86 7.59 -17.43
CA GLY A 40 8.10 7.64 -18.21
C GLY A 40 9.30 8.18 -17.42
N TRP A 41 9.26 8.14 -16.09
CA TRP A 41 10.31 8.66 -15.22
C TRP A 41 11.34 7.59 -14.88
N THR A 42 12.62 8.00 -14.91
CA THR A 42 13.70 7.21 -14.30
C THR A 42 13.95 7.74 -12.89
N VAL A 43 13.71 6.90 -11.89
CA VAL A 43 13.93 7.24 -10.48
C VAL A 43 15.27 6.70 -9.97
N GLY A 44 15.82 7.37 -8.98
CA GLY A 44 17.02 6.94 -8.26
C GLY A 44 16.74 5.82 -7.25
N PRO A 45 17.64 5.64 -6.25
CA PRO A 45 17.43 4.69 -5.17
C PRO A 45 16.12 4.94 -4.43
N ILE A 46 15.40 3.85 -4.14
CA ILE A 46 14.15 3.88 -3.37
C ILE A 46 14.50 3.86 -1.89
N SER A 47 14.01 4.84 -1.13
CA SER A 47 13.97 4.77 0.34
C SER A 47 12.71 4.07 0.82
N ASP A 48 12.83 3.20 1.81
CA ASP A 48 11.73 2.47 2.43
C ASP A 48 11.92 2.50 3.95
N SER A 49 10.91 2.97 4.67
CA SER A 49 10.87 2.99 6.12
C SER A 49 9.59 2.37 6.62
N ILE A 50 9.71 1.44 7.57
CA ILE A 50 8.58 0.80 8.24
C ILE A 50 8.70 1.03 9.75
N GLU A 51 7.63 1.57 10.34
CA GLU A 51 7.51 1.80 11.79
C GLU A 51 6.29 1.05 12.35
N ALA A 52 6.37 0.68 13.62
CA ALA A 52 5.23 0.15 14.36
C ALA A 52 4.26 1.29 14.72
N VAL A 53 2.98 1.16 14.39
CA VAL A 53 1.95 2.02 14.97
C VAL A 53 1.64 1.49 16.36
N VAL A 54 1.91 2.26 17.41
CA VAL A 54 1.73 1.84 18.81
C VAL A 54 0.35 2.26 19.33
N ALA A 55 -0.35 1.32 19.97
CA ALA A 55 -1.65 1.56 20.58
C ALA A 55 -1.52 2.54 21.76
N SER A 56 -2.20 3.68 21.67
CA SER A 56 -2.31 4.68 22.76
C SER A 56 -3.50 4.40 23.70
N GLU A 57 -4.43 3.56 23.25
CA GLU A 57 -5.60 3.08 24.00
C GLU A 57 -5.76 1.58 23.76
N GLN A 58 -6.46 0.89 24.66
CA GLN A 58 -6.78 -0.52 24.46
C GLN A 58 -7.74 -0.66 23.27
N ILE A 59 -7.41 -1.54 22.33
CA ILE A 59 -8.24 -1.79 21.13
C ILE A 59 -8.78 -3.21 21.21
N GLU A 60 -10.08 -3.34 21.36
CA GLU A 60 -10.77 -4.63 21.31
C GLU A 60 -11.27 -4.91 19.89
N THR A 61 -11.03 -6.13 19.42
CA THR A 61 -11.58 -6.66 18.18
C THR A 61 -12.34 -7.95 18.46
N ASP A 62 -13.11 -8.44 17.50
CA ASP A 62 -13.84 -9.72 17.61
C ASP A 62 -12.93 -10.94 17.83
N HIS A 63 -11.61 -10.78 17.70
CA HIS A 63 -10.64 -11.88 17.70
C HIS A 63 -9.54 -11.76 18.76
N PHE A 64 -9.21 -10.55 19.21
CA PHE A 64 -8.14 -10.30 20.17
C PHE A 64 -8.20 -8.87 20.74
N THR A 65 -7.48 -8.65 21.84
CA THR A 65 -7.26 -7.35 22.46
C THR A 65 -5.83 -6.88 22.21
N ILE A 66 -5.66 -5.61 21.86
CA ILE A 66 -4.37 -4.93 21.77
C ILE A 66 -4.26 -4.01 22.97
N GLU A 67 -3.29 -4.28 23.83
CA GLU A 67 -3.03 -3.47 25.01
C GLU A 67 -2.29 -2.18 24.67
N VAL A 68 -2.40 -1.17 25.53
CA VAL A 68 -1.62 0.06 25.41
C VAL A 68 -0.13 -0.26 25.37
N GLY A 69 0.59 0.35 24.42
CA GLY A 69 2.01 0.11 24.21
C GLY A 69 2.34 -1.08 23.30
N GLN A 70 1.34 -1.89 22.90
CA GLN A 70 1.53 -2.91 21.88
C GLN A 70 1.38 -2.33 20.47
N THR A 71 1.88 -3.05 19.48
CA THR A 71 1.73 -2.73 18.07
C THR A 71 0.28 -2.90 17.64
N ALA A 72 -0.33 -1.84 17.12
CA ALA A 72 -1.65 -1.84 16.49
C ALA A 72 -1.60 -2.10 14.98
N GLY A 73 -0.45 -1.84 14.36
CA GLY A 73 -0.22 -2.02 12.93
C GLY A 73 1.11 -1.46 12.47
N LEU A 74 1.17 -1.02 11.22
CA LEU A 74 2.38 -0.47 10.60
C LEU A 74 2.14 0.88 9.94
N HIS A 75 3.20 1.66 9.84
CA HIS A 75 3.33 2.85 9.02
C HIS A 75 4.52 2.64 8.10
N GLN A 76 4.27 2.54 6.80
CA GLN A 76 5.30 2.35 5.78
C GLN A 76 5.32 3.54 4.83
N ILE A 77 6.51 4.08 4.59
CA ILE A 77 6.73 5.14 3.60
C ILE A 77 7.77 4.65 2.60
N VAL A 78 7.42 4.76 1.32
CA VAL A 78 8.35 4.54 0.21
C VAL A 78 8.44 5.80 -0.63
N HIS A 79 9.67 6.20 -0.95
CA HIS A 79 9.95 7.41 -1.71
C HIS A 79 11.10 7.21 -2.69
N ALA A 80 11.01 7.86 -3.85
CA ALA A 80 12.11 8.00 -4.78
C ALA A 80 11.99 9.31 -5.56
N SER A 81 13.15 9.84 -5.97
CA SER A 81 13.23 11.05 -6.79
C SER A 81 13.92 10.75 -8.13
N SER A 82 13.55 11.48 -9.18
CA SER A 82 14.25 11.46 -10.46
C SER A 82 15.38 12.51 -10.51
N PRO A 83 16.37 12.38 -11.41
CA PRO A 83 17.37 13.42 -11.66
C PRO A 83 16.76 14.76 -12.12
N GLU A 84 15.54 14.73 -12.66
CA GLU A 84 14.80 15.88 -13.18
C GLU A 84 13.99 16.60 -12.08
N GLY A 85 14.05 16.10 -10.84
CA GLY A 85 13.38 16.70 -9.68
C GLY A 85 11.93 16.24 -9.50
N HIS A 86 11.50 15.17 -10.17
CA HIS A 86 10.21 14.54 -9.89
C HIS A 86 10.30 13.65 -8.66
N GLU A 87 9.23 13.60 -7.86
CA GLU A 87 9.17 12.79 -6.64
C GLU A 87 7.91 11.94 -6.63
N ILE A 88 8.05 10.70 -6.14
CA ILE A 88 6.92 9.81 -5.88
C ILE A 88 6.99 9.42 -4.40
N HIS A 89 5.92 9.71 -3.66
CA HIS A 89 5.78 9.38 -2.24
C HIS A 89 4.56 8.47 -2.06
N LEU A 90 4.77 7.31 -1.43
CA LEU A 90 3.70 6.40 -1.02
C LEU A 90 3.74 6.28 0.50
N ASP A 91 2.66 6.67 1.19
CA ASP A 91 2.48 6.58 2.66
C ASP A 91 1.32 5.62 2.95
N LEU A 92 1.61 4.50 3.61
CA LEU A 92 0.63 3.53 4.07
C LEU A 92 0.60 3.47 5.59
N LYS A 93 -0.56 3.81 6.16
CA LYS A 93 -0.88 3.52 7.56
C LYS A 93 -1.94 2.44 7.60
N MET A 94 -1.56 1.27 8.11
CA MET A 94 -2.45 0.12 8.24
C MET A 94 -2.42 -0.38 9.67
N TYR A 95 -3.43 -0.01 10.45
CA TYR A 95 -3.51 -0.32 11.88
C TYR A 95 -4.95 -0.44 12.36
N GLN A 96 -5.13 -1.16 13.47
CA GLN A 96 -6.44 -1.35 14.07
C GLN A 96 -6.92 -0.06 14.75
N GLY A 97 -8.20 0.29 14.59
CA GLY A 97 -8.78 1.49 15.20
C GLY A 97 -8.42 2.79 14.47
N ALA A 98 -8.02 2.70 13.20
CA ALA A 98 -7.70 3.88 12.39
C ALA A 98 -8.85 4.89 12.35
N LYS A 99 -8.51 6.14 12.66
CA LYS A 99 -9.42 7.28 12.58
C LYS A 99 -9.41 7.79 11.15
N ASP A 100 -10.60 7.93 10.56
CA ASP A 100 -10.78 8.38 9.17
C ASP A 100 -10.00 7.54 8.13
N PRO A 101 -10.28 6.23 7.99
CA PRO A 101 -9.64 5.42 6.97
C PRO A 101 -9.99 5.93 5.57
N HIS A 102 -9.00 6.10 4.71
CA HIS A 102 -9.18 6.58 3.33
C HIS A 102 -8.00 6.18 2.45
N ASP A 103 -8.24 6.17 1.13
CA ASP A 103 -7.17 6.26 0.14
C ASP A 103 -7.10 7.71 -0.36
N TYR A 104 -5.89 8.27 -0.44
CA TYR A 104 -5.67 9.64 -0.86
C TYR A 104 -4.62 9.69 -1.97
N LEU A 105 -4.87 10.54 -2.96
CA LEU A 105 -3.95 10.88 -4.03
C LEU A 105 -3.87 12.39 -4.16
N ARG A 106 -2.63 12.90 -4.23
CA ARG A 106 -2.34 14.29 -4.59
C ARG A 106 -1.28 14.32 -5.68
N LEU A 107 -1.50 15.16 -6.68
CA LEU A 107 -0.55 15.46 -7.73
C LEU A 107 -0.24 16.97 -7.66
N ASP A 108 0.96 17.31 -7.20
CA ASP A 108 1.49 18.67 -7.31
C ASP A 108 1.78 18.96 -8.79
N SER A 109 0.76 19.49 -9.47
CA SER A 109 0.71 19.69 -10.91
C SER A 109 -0.04 20.98 -11.25
N GLU A 110 -0.07 21.35 -12.53
CA GLU A 110 -0.82 22.50 -13.01
C GLU A 110 -1.88 22.04 -14.04
N PRO A 111 -3.19 22.05 -13.70
CA PRO A 111 -3.78 22.40 -12.40
C PRO A 111 -3.53 21.32 -11.32
N PRO A 112 -3.57 21.67 -10.03
CA PRO A 112 -3.40 20.70 -8.96
C PRO A 112 -4.57 19.70 -8.94
N ILE A 113 -4.26 18.43 -8.65
CA ILE A 113 -5.26 17.35 -8.57
C ILE A 113 -5.19 16.70 -7.20
N GLU A 114 -6.35 16.57 -6.55
CA GLU A 114 -6.52 15.82 -5.32
C GLU A 114 -7.75 14.92 -5.42
N ALA A 115 -7.64 13.70 -4.89
CA ALA A 115 -8.73 12.73 -4.85
C ALA A 115 -8.69 11.92 -3.55
N THR A 116 -9.86 11.69 -2.96
CA THR A 116 -10.03 10.90 -1.74
C THR A 116 -11.13 9.86 -1.93
N VAL A 117 -10.84 8.62 -1.54
CA VAL A 117 -11.83 7.56 -1.38
C VAL A 117 -12.07 7.34 0.10
N HIS A 118 -13.15 7.93 0.62
CA HIS A 118 -13.52 7.81 2.03
C HIS A 118 -13.85 6.36 2.39
N GLY A 119 -13.37 5.91 3.55
CA GLY A 119 -13.46 4.52 4.00
C GLY A 119 -12.35 3.61 3.47
N GLY A 120 -11.60 4.07 2.46
CA GLY A 120 -10.60 3.28 1.76
C GLY A 120 -11.21 2.15 0.91
N ILE A 121 -10.40 1.58 0.03
CA ILE A 121 -10.77 0.41 -0.76
C ILE A 121 -10.48 -0.86 0.06
N ALA A 122 -11.50 -1.70 0.27
CA ALA A 122 -11.36 -2.94 1.02
C ALA A 122 -10.41 -3.93 0.30
N GLY A 123 -9.14 -3.98 0.74
CA GLY A 123 -8.04 -4.64 0.03
C GLY A 123 -8.30 -6.11 -0.35
N ASP A 124 -8.83 -6.93 0.54
CA ASP A 124 -9.08 -8.36 0.28
C ASP A 124 -10.07 -8.55 -0.88
N LEU A 125 -11.24 -7.91 -0.81
CA LEU A 125 -12.26 -8.00 -1.85
C LEU A 125 -11.83 -7.30 -3.14
N ALA A 126 -11.17 -6.15 -3.02
CA ALA A 126 -10.68 -5.38 -4.16
C ALA A 126 -9.60 -6.13 -4.94
N THR A 127 -8.73 -6.87 -4.27
CA THR A 127 -7.71 -7.72 -4.92
C THR A 127 -8.36 -8.80 -5.76
N VAL A 128 -9.36 -9.51 -5.21
CA VAL A 128 -10.12 -10.53 -5.94
C VAL A 128 -10.86 -9.91 -7.12
N ALA A 129 -11.53 -8.78 -6.90
CA ALA A 129 -12.26 -8.08 -7.95
C ALA A 129 -11.34 -7.59 -9.07
N ALA A 130 -10.18 -7.02 -8.74
CA ALA A 130 -9.19 -6.56 -9.70
C ALA A 130 -8.68 -7.72 -10.57
N LEU A 131 -8.36 -8.87 -9.95
CA LEU A 131 -7.93 -10.07 -10.65
C LEU A 131 -9.01 -10.56 -11.63
N VAL A 132 -10.24 -10.78 -11.16
CA VAL A 132 -11.33 -11.30 -11.99
C VAL A 132 -11.67 -10.34 -13.13
N ASN A 133 -11.73 -9.04 -12.85
CA ASN A 133 -12.08 -8.02 -13.85
C ASN A 133 -10.97 -7.79 -14.90
N ALA A 134 -9.73 -8.19 -14.61
CA ALA A 134 -8.62 -8.14 -15.56
C ALA A 134 -8.62 -9.32 -16.55
N LEU A 135 -9.17 -10.48 -16.18
CA LEU A 135 -9.07 -11.71 -16.98
C LEU A 135 -9.51 -11.56 -18.45
N PRO A 136 -10.65 -10.94 -18.79
CA PRO A 136 -11.08 -10.85 -20.20
C PRO A 136 -10.09 -10.07 -21.07
N ARG A 137 -9.36 -9.12 -20.48
CA ARG A 137 -8.36 -8.29 -21.17
C ARG A 137 -7.04 -9.01 -21.27
N LEU A 138 -6.66 -9.71 -20.21
CA LEU A 138 -5.47 -10.55 -20.21
C LEU A 138 -5.57 -11.62 -21.31
N MET A 139 -6.75 -12.20 -21.52
CA MET A 139 -7.01 -13.17 -22.60
C MET A 139 -6.89 -12.57 -24.02
N GLN A 140 -6.97 -11.25 -24.16
CA GLN A 140 -6.83 -10.52 -25.43
C GLN A 140 -5.44 -9.92 -25.60
N ALA A 141 -4.60 -9.95 -24.57
CA ALA A 141 -3.26 -9.37 -24.60
C ALA A 141 -2.30 -10.27 -25.37
N ASP A 142 -1.28 -9.65 -25.96
CA ASP A 142 -0.19 -10.37 -26.61
C ASP A 142 0.57 -11.26 -25.60
N PRO A 143 1.09 -12.43 -26.02
CA PRO A 143 1.86 -13.30 -25.13
C PRO A 143 3.04 -12.59 -24.46
N GLY A 144 3.36 -12.98 -23.23
CA GLY A 144 4.49 -12.45 -22.45
C GLY A 144 4.11 -12.07 -21.02
N VAL A 145 5.09 -11.60 -20.26
CA VAL A 145 4.83 -10.94 -18.96
C VAL A 145 4.32 -9.54 -19.25
N ARG A 146 3.13 -9.22 -18.72
CA ARG A 146 2.45 -7.94 -18.95
C ARG A 146 2.28 -7.16 -17.67
N LEU A 147 2.46 -5.85 -17.76
CA LEU A 147 2.14 -4.89 -16.70
C LEU A 147 0.67 -4.47 -16.78
N MET A 148 0.12 -4.00 -15.66
CA MET A 148 -1.24 -3.44 -15.63
C MET A 148 -1.39 -2.22 -16.53
N THR A 149 -0.30 -1.46 -16.76
CA THR A 149 -0.24 -0.30 -17.66
C THR A 149 -0.36 -0.67 -19.14
N GLU A 150 -0.09 -1.92 -19.51
CA GLU A 150 -0.24 -2.45 -20.87
C GLU A 150 -1.63 -3.02 -21.15
N LEU A 151 -2.47 -3.16 -20.11
CA LEU A 151 -3.84 -3.63 -20.23
C LEU A 151 -4.81 -2.44 -20.29
N SER A 152 -5.91 -2.59 -21.03
CA SER A 152 -6.98 -1.59 -20.99
C SER A 152 -7.57 -1.48 -19.58
N LEU A 153 -8.11 -0.30 -19.23
CA LEU A 153 -8.67 -0.03 -17.90
C LEU A 153 -9.62 -1.15 -17.43
N PRO A 154 -9.46 -1.67 -16.20
CA PRO A 154 -10.38 -2.65 -15.64
C PRO A 154 -11.83 -2.16 -15.69
N LYS A 155 -12.76 -3.07 -15.96
CA LYS A 155 -14.20 -2.80 -15.87
C LYS A 155 -14.88 -3.95 -15.17
N CYS A 156 -15.93 -3.65 -14.42
CA CYS A 156 -16.80 -4.67 -13.86
C CYS A 156 -17.34 -5.54 -15.01
N VAL A 157 -17.04 -6.84 -14.96
CA VAL A 157 -17.66 -7.82 -15.85
C VAL A 157 -18.77 -8.51 -15.06
N VAL A 158 -20.00 -8.06 -15.30
CA VAL A 158 -21.24 -8.66 -14.80
C VAL A 158 -21.72 -9.69 -15.81
#